data_AF-A0A956TE75-F1
#
_entry.id   AF-A0A956TE75-F1
#
_cell.length_a   1.000
_cell.length_b   1.000
_cell.length_c   1.000
_cell.angle_alpha   90.00
_cell.angle_beta   90.00
_cell.angle_gamma   90.00
#
_symmetry.space_group_name_H-M   'P 1'
#
loop_
_entity.id
_entity.type
_entity.pdbx_description
1 polymer ?
#
loop_
_entity_poly.entity_id
_entity_poly.type
_entity_poly.pdbx_seq_one_letter_code
_entity_poly.pdbx_strand_id
1 'polypeptide(L)'
;MSDPARQIALVGTVLTLAVALPGDLRAIAEGFSSQGEWQLSLGLSLKLMMHLLAIVGLYLDQTFGYAFLLGASLQGGLIATGYLVALDPTARAEHPGQLVWPALDLGFRGYCLAFLAVRWRRIIGKEE
;
A
#
# COMPACT_ATOMS: atom_id res chain seq x y z
N MET A 1 6.38 -18.34 18.97
CA MET A 1 7.35 -17.26 18.67
C MET A 1 6.75 -16.35 17.61
N SER A 2 6.74 -15.04 17.81
CA SER A 2 6.26 -14.10 16.79
C SER A 2 7.18 -14.16 15.57
N ASP A 3 6.63 -14.46 14.39
CA ASP A 3 7.39 -14.48 13.13
C ASP A 3 7.97 -13.06 12.88
N PRO A 4 9.31 -12.90 12.85
CA PRO A 4 9.93 -11.58 12.61
C PRO A 4 9.50 -10.99 11.27
N ALA A 5 9.18 -11.81 10.27
CA ALA A 5 8.72 -11.33 8.99
C ALA A 5 7.31 -10.71 9.07
N ARG A 6 6.44 -11.29 9.90
CA ARG A 6 5.12 -10.72 10.21
C ARG A 6 5.24 -9.36 10.89
N GLN A 7 6.20 -9.22 11.81
CA GLN A 7 6.46 -7.94 12.49
C GLN A 7 6.97 -6.89 11.52
N ILE A 8 7.90 -7.23 10.63
CA ILE A 8 8.40 -6.32 9.59
C ILE A 8 7.25 -5.88 8.67
N ALA A 9 6.42 -6.82 8.22
CA ALA A 9 5.26 -6.51 7.38
C ALA A 9 4.27 -5.59 8.10
N LEU A 10 3.99 -5.85 9.39
CA LEU A 10 3.10 -5.03 10.20
C LEU A 10 3.64 -3.61 10.37
N VAL A 11 4.88 -3.47 10.82
CA VAL A 11 5.52 -2.16 11.03
C VAL A 11 5.61 -1.39 9.72
N GLY A 12 6.03 -2.04 8.63
CA GLY A 12 6.08 -1.42 7.31
C GLY A 12 4.71 -0.94 6.85
N THR A 13 3.65 -1.74 7.03
CA THR A 13 2.28 -1.36 6.66
C THR A 13 1.78 -0.17 7.49
N VAL A 14 2.06 -0.16 8.79
CA VAL A 14 1.71 0.95 9.69
C VAL A 14 2.45 2.23 9.29
N LEU A 15 3.74 2.16 8.99
CA LEU A 15 4.53 3.34 8.58
C LEU A 15 4.04 3.89 7.24
N THR A 16 3.83 3.03 6.24
CA THR A 16 3.30 3.44 4.93
C THR A 16 1.92 4.09 5.06
N LEU A 17 1.04 3.51 5.89
CA LEU A 17 -0.26 4.11 6.16
C LEU A 17 -0.12 5.47 6.87
N ALA A 18 0.70 5.57 7.91
CA ALA A 18 0.85 6.81 8.68
C ALA A 18 1.37 7.98 7.82
N VAL A 19 2.25 7.70 6.86
CA VAL A 19 2.77 8.71 5.92
C VAL A 19 1.73 9.09 4.88
N ALA A 20 0.99 8.12 4.31
CA ALA A 20 0.02 8.37 3.25
C ALA A 20 -1.33 8.94 3.75
N LEU A 21 -1.71 8.63 5.00
CA LEU A 21 -3.04 8.90 5.56
C LEU A 21 -3.47 10.37 5.45
N PRO A 22 -2.64 11.39 5.79
CA PRO A 22 -3.07 12.78 5.70
C PRO A 22 -3.42 13.21 4.26
N GLY A 23 -2.65 12.74 3.27
CA GLY A 23 -2.88 13.03 1.86
C GLY A 23 -4.11 12.29 1.33
N ASP A 24 -4.22 10.99 1.65
CA ASP A 24 -5.36 10.16 1.25
C ASP A 24 -6.68 10.73 1.81
N LEU A 25 -6.72 11.18 3.07
CA LEU A 25 -7.92 11.77 3.68
C LEU A 25 -8.34 13.09 3.02
N ARG A 26 -7.38 13.96 2.67
CA ARG A 26 -7.66 15.21 1.95
C ARG A 26 -8.23 14.91 0.56
N ALA A 27 -7.59 14.03 -0.20
CA ALA A 27 -8.03 13.65 -1.53
C ALA A 27 -9.42 12.98 -1.53
N ILE A 28 -9.73 12.17 -0.50
CA ILE A 28 -11.07 11.60 -0.31
C ILE A 28 -12.11 12.68 -0.04
N ALA A 29 -11.82 13.62 0.86
CA ALA A 29 -12.74 14.70 1.19
C ALA A 29 -13.01 15.60 -0.03
N GLU A 30 -11.96 15.95 -0.76
CA GLU A 30 -12.04 16.77 -1.97
C GLU A 30 -12.80 16.04 -3.09
N GLY A 31 -12.50 14.78 -3.37
CA GLY A 31 -13.14 14.06 -4.46
C GLY A 31 -14.60 13.63 -4.20
N PHE A 32 -15.06 13.62 -2.94
CA PHE A 32 -16.50 13.53 -2.64
C PHE A 32 -17.22 14.87 -2.76
N SER A 33 -16.48 15.99 -2.67
CA SER A 33 -17.03 17.34 -2.82
C SER A 33 -17.12 17.80 -4.29
N SER A 34 -16.27 17.27 -5.17
CA SER A 34 -16.27 17.58 -6.61
C SER A 34 -17.19 16.62 -7.38
N GLN A 35 -18.08 17.14 -8.25
CA GLN A 35 -19.13 16.37 -8.95
C GLN A 35 -18.63 15.31 -9.98
N GLY A 36 -17.34 14.98 -10.03
CA GLY A 36 -16.78 14.06 -11.02
C GLY A 36 -15.70 13.09 -10.51
N GLU A 37 -15.22 13.21 -9.27
CA GLU A 37 -14.04 12.47 -8.78
C GLU A 37 -14.35 11.46 -7.68
N TRP A 38 -15.63 11.14 -7.48
CA TRP A 38 -16.08 10.19 -6.46
C TRP A 38 -15.45 8.81 -6.61
N GLN A 39 -15.10 8.40 -7.84
CA GLN A 39 -14.44 7.12 -8.14
C GLN A 39 -13.03 7.06 -7.55
N LEU A 40 -12.29 8.17 -7.61
CA LEU A 40 -10.95 8.28 -7.03
C LEU A 40 -11.05 8.21 -5.51
N SER A 41 -12.02 8.92 -4.92
CA SER A 41 -12.29 8.91 -3.48
C SER A 41 -12.69 7.53 -2.97
N LEU A 42 -13.53 6.81 -3.72
CA LEU A 42 -13.93 5.44 -3.39
C LEU A 42 -12.74 4.47 -3.50
N GLY A 43 -11.89 4.63 -4.52
CA GLY A 43 -10.64 3.88 -4.65
C GLY A 43 -9.69 4.11 -3.47
N LEU A 44 -9.47 5.36 -3.07
CA LEU A 44 -8.63 5.71 -1.92
C LEU A 44 -9.24 5.23 -0.59
N SER A 45 -10.56 5.26 -0.46
CA SER A 45 -11.27 4.74 0.72
C SER A 45 -11.08 3.22 0.84
N LEU A 46 -11.17 2.49 -0.29
CA LEU A 46 -10.91 1.06 -0.35
C LEU A 46 -9.44 0.74 0.00
N LYS A 47 -8.50 1.55 -0.50
CA LYS A 47 -7.07 1.43 -0.17
C LYS A 47 -6.84 1.56 1.35
N LEU A 48 -7.44 2.57 1.98
CA LEU A 48 -7.33 2.77 3.44
C LEU A 48 -7.93 1.58 4.20
N MET A 49 -9.12 1.13 3.82
CA MET A 49 -9.75 -0.03 4.44
C MET A 49 -8.87 -1.28 4.35
N MET A 50 -8.26 -1.56 3.20
CA MET A 50 -7.36 -2.70 3.05
C MET A 50 -6.10 -2.58 3.91
N HIS A 51 -5.52 -1.39 4.09
CA HIS A 51 -4.37 -1.22 5.00
C HIS A 51 -4.78 -1.45 6.46
N LEU A 52 -5.94 -0.96 6.89
CA LEU A 52 -6.44 -1.19 8.24
C LEU A 52 -6.69 -2.68 8.50
N LEU A 53 -7.34 -3.37 7.56
CA LEU A 53 -7.59 -4.81 7.66
C LEU A 53 -6.29 -5.62 7.59
N ALA A 54 -5.29 -5.18 6.82
CA ALA A 54 -3.96 -5.78 6.82
C ALA A 54 -3.28 -5.64 8.19
N ILE A 55 -3.33 -4.46 8.82
CA ILE A 55 -2.75 -4.22 10.15
C ILE A 55 -3.43 -5.10 11.21
N VAL A 56 -4.76 -5.07 11.26
CA VAL A 56 -5.55 -5.87 12.21
C VAL A 56 -5.32 -7.36 11.97
N GLY A 57 -5.31 -7.79 10.70
CA GLY A 57 -5.04 -9.16 10.31
C GLY A 57 -3.65 -9.62 10.72
N LEU A 58 -2.60 -8.88 10.37
CA LEU A 58 -1.22 -9.24 10.73
C LEU A 58 -1.01 -9.33 12.25
N TYR A 59 -1.84 -8.64 13.04
CA TYR A 59 -1.86 -8.74 14.49
C TYR A 59 -2.61 -9.98 15.00
N LEU A 60 -3.79 -10.29 14.44
CA LEU A 60 -4.68 -11.37 14.90
C LEU A 60 -4.53 -12.69 14.12
N ASP A 61 -4.72 -12.66 12.80
CA ASP A 61 -4.68 -13.80 11.88
C ASP A 61 -3.78 -13.48 10.68
N GLN A 62 -2.64 -14.16 10.62
CA GLN A 62 -1.63 -13.92 9.60
C GLN A 62 -2.14 -14.09 8.17
N THR A 63 -2.98 -15.09 7.90
CA THR A 63 -3.45 -15.42 6.55
C THR A 63 -4.37 -14.32 6.04
N PHE A 64 -5.27 -13.86 6.90
CA PHE A 64 -6.14 -12.72 6.62
C PHE A 64 -5.30 -11.45 6.42
N GLY A 65 -4.37 -11.15 7.32
CA GLY A 65 -3.49 -9.99 7.23
C GLY A 65 -2.69 -9.92 5.94
N TYR A 66 -2.12 -11.06 5.52
CA TYR A 66 -1.36 -11.18 4.28
C TYR A 66 -2.21 -11.04 3.02
N ALA A 67 -3.48 -11.51 3.03
CA ALA A 67 -4.39 -11.32 1.92
C ALA A 67 -4.75 -9.83 1.71
N PHE A 68 -5.00 -9.10 2.79
CA PHE A 68 -5.23 -7.66 2.71
C PHE A 68 -3.97 -6.88 2.38
N LEU A 69 -2.80 -7.32 2.86
CA LEU A 69 -1.52 -6.74 2.48
C LEU A 69 -1.26 -6.91 0.98
N LEU A 70 -1.63 -8.04 0.39
CA LEU A 70 -1.56 -8.26 -1.06
C LEU A 70 -2.43 -7.25 -1.82
N GLY A 71 -3.71 -7.14 -1.44
CA GLY A 71 -4.65 -6.21 -2.07
C GLY A 71 -4.20 -4.75 -1.93
N ALA A 72 -3.78 -4.36 -0.73
CA ALA A 72 -3.21 -3.05 -0.45
C ALA A 72 -1.97 -2.77 -1.30
N SER A 73 -1.05 -3.74 -1.41
CA SER A 73 0.19 -3.61 -2.18
C SER A 73 -0.09 -3.48 -3.68
N LEU A 74 -1.00 -4.28 -4.24
CA LEU A 74 -1.39 -4.18 -5.65
C LEU A 74 -2.05 -2.84 -5.97
N GLN A 75 -3.05 -2.44 -5.19
CA GLN A 75 -3.79 -1.21 -5.47
C GLN A 75 -2.89 0.03 -5.37
N GLY A 76 -2.10 0.14 -4.31
CA GLY A 76 -1.20 1.29 -4.20
C GLY A 76 -0.02 1.22 -5.17
N GLY A 77 0.37 0.04 -5.64
CA GLY A 77 1.41 -0.11 -6.67
C GLY A 77 0.95 0.46 -8.01
N LEU A 78 -0.32 0.24 -8.37
CA LEU A 78 -0.95 0.87 -9.52
C LEU A 78 -0.97 2.40 -9.40
N ILE A 79 -1.33 2.92 -8.23
CA ILE A 79 -1.35 4.37 -7.96
C ILE A 79 0.06 4.95 -8.08
N ALA A 80 1.05 4.36 -7.42
CA ALA A 80 2.44 4.82 -7.45
C ALA A 80 3.02 4.78 -8.87
N THR A 81 2.72 3.73 -9.64
CA THR A 81 3.11 3.65 -11.06
C THR A 81 2.44 4.75 -11.88
N GLY A 82 1.15 5.01 -11.65
CA GLY A 82 0.42 6.10 -12.29
C GLY A 82 1.07 7.47 -12.05
N TYR A 83 1.48 7.76 -10.82
CA TYR A 83 2.23 8.98 -10.49
C TYR A 83 3.57 9.06 -11.23
N LEU A 84 4.35 7.97 -11.25
CA LEU A 84 5.64 7.95 -11.95
C LEU A 84 5.50 8.13 -13.48
N VAL A 85 4.45 7.59 -14.07
CA VAL A 85 4.16 7.72 -15.50
C VAL A 85 3.65 9.12 -15.84
N ALA A 86 2.85 9.73 -14.95
CA ALA A 86 2.31 11.08 -15.13
C ALA A 86 3.36 12.19 -15.00
N LEU A 87 4.55 11.89 -14.45
CA LEU A 87 5.64 12.86 -14.30
C LEU A 87 6.34 13.14 -15.64
N ASP A 88 6.25 14.40 -16.07
CA ASP A 88 7.01 14.94 -17.21
C ASP A 88 8.51 14.67 -17.01
N PRO A 89 9.19 13.98 -17.94
CA PRO A 89 10.63 13.72 -17.88
C PRO A 89 11.50 14.96 -17.65
N THR A 90 11.06 16.13 -18.11
CA THR A 90 11.79 17.39 -17.99
C THR A 90 11.69 17.98 -16.58
N ALA A 91 10.57 17.80 -15.88
CA ALA A 91 10.34 18.27 -14.51
C ALA A 91 10.98 17.37 -13.43
N ARG A 92 11.47 16.18 -13.81
CA ARG A 92 12.06 15.19 -12.90
C ARG A 92 13.30 15.69 -12.15
N ALA A 93 14.10 16.55 -12.79
CA ALA A 93 15.30 17.12 -12.18
C ALA A 93 14.98 18.22 -11.16
N GLU A 94 13.85 18.92 -11.34
CA GLU A 94 13.46 20.08 -10.53
C GLU A 94 12.66 19.69 -9.28
N HIS A 95 11.96 18.54 -9.34
CA HIS A 95 11.12 18.07 -8.24
C HIS A 95 11.43 16.61 -7.83
N PRO A 96 12.63 16.34 -7.28
CA PRO A 96 13.05 14.98 -6.92
C PRO A 96 12.11 14.32 -5.90
N GLY A 97 11.48 15.10 -5.02
CA GLY A 97 10.50 14.59 -4.05
C GLY A 97 9.28 13.93 -4.70
N GLN A 98 8.89 14.33 -5.92
CA GLN A 98 7.77 13.71 -6.64
C GLN A 98 8.13 12.34 -7.23
N LEU A 99 9.42 12.00 -7.32
CA LEU A 99 9.90 10.69 -7.75
C LEU A 99 10.23 9.78 -6.57
N VAL A 100 10.87 10.35 -5.55
CA VAL A 100 11.37 9.57 -4.40
C VAL A 100 10.22 8.89 -3.67
N TRP A 101 9.12 9.60 -3.38
CA TRP A 101 8.02 9.02 -2.62
C TRP A 101 7.30 7.88 -3.36
N PRO A 102 6.86 8.06 -4.62
CA PRO A 102 6.26 6.95 -5.37
C PRO A 102 7.22 5.79 -5.61
N ALA A 103 8.52 6.05 -5.82
CA ALA A 103 9.50 4.99 -6.00
C ALA A 103 9.75 4.18 -4.73
N LEU A 104 9.84 4.84 -3.56
CA LEU A 104 9.96 4.17 -2.27
C LEU A 104 8.70 3.36 -1.95
N ASP A 105 7.51 3.92 -2.19
CA ASP A 105 6.24 3.22 -2.01
C ASP A 105 6.14 1.99 -2.93
N LEU A 106 6.50 2.14 -4.21
CA LEU A 106 6.55 1.02 -5.16
C LEU A 106 7.57 -0.05 -4.74
N GLY A 107 8.74 0.35 -4.25
CA GLY A 107 9.78 -0.55 -3.76
C GLY A 107 9.32 -1.35 -2.54
N PHE A 108 8.68 -0.69 -1.58
CA PHE A 108 8.10 -1.35 -0.41
C PHE A 108 6.99 -2.34 -0.80
N ARG A 109 6.10 -1.96 -1.73
CA ARG A 109 5.05 -2.85 -2.23
C ARG A 109 5.63 -4.04 -2.99
N GLY A 110 6.65 -3.81 -3.83
CA GLY A 110 7.40 -4.87 -4.51
C GLY A 110 8.01 -5.86 -3.51
N TYR A 111 8.59 -5.35 -2.42
CA TYR A 111 9.06 -6.18 -1.32
C TYR A 111 7.93 -6.99 -0.67
N CYS A 112 6.78 -6.38 -0.35
CA CYS A 112 5.63 -7.09 0.20
C CYS A 112 5.12 -8.20 -0.74
N LEU A 113 5.02 -7.92 -2.04
CA LEU A 113 4.60 -8.90 -3.06
C LEU A 113 5.60 -10.05 -3.18
N ALA A 114 6.90 -9.75 -3.25
CA ALA A 114 7.95 -10.76 -3.33
C ALA A 114 7.98 -11.62 -2.05
N PHE A 115 7.82 -11.00 -0.88
CA PHE A 115 7.72 -11.69 0.39
C PHE A 115 6.54 -12.67 0.41
N LEU A 116 5.35 -12.20 0.02
CA LEU A 116 4.15 -13.02 -0.06
C LEU A 116 4.32 -14.18 -1.04
N ALA A 117 4.93 -13.95 -2.20
CA ALA A 117 5.19 -14.99 -3.18
C ALA A 117 6.11 -16.09 -2.64
N VAL A 118 7.19 -15.71 -1.94
CA VAL A 118 8.16 -16.67 -1.36
C VAL A 118 7.57 -17.44 -0.17
N ARG A 119 6.71 -16.80 0.63
CA ARG A 119 6.14 -17.39 1.85
C ARG A 119 4.74 -17.95 1.66
N TRP A 120 4.17 -17.89 0.45
CA TRP A 120 2.76 -18.21 0.21
C TRP A 120 2.35 -19.56 0.77
N ARG A 121 3.15 -20.62 0.50
CA ARG A 121 2.87 -21.98 0.97
C ARG A 121 2.81 -22.09 2.49
N ARG A 122 3.72 -21.40 3.19
CA ARG A 122 3.73 -21.33 4.66
C ARG A 122 2.51 -20.60 5.20
N ILE A 123 2.14 -19.48 4.56
CA ILE A 123 1.00 -18.66 4.95
C ILE A 123 -0.30 -19.46 4.86
N ILE A 124 -0.49 -20.23 3.79
CA ILE A 124 -1.69 -21.08 3.60
C ILE A 124 -1.61 -22.44 4.31
N GLY A 125 -0.62 -22.67 5.17
CA GLY A 125 -0.47 -23.92 5.94
C GLY A 125 -0.16 -25.16 5.08
N LYS A 126 0.50 -24.99 3.94
CA LYS A 126 0.92 -26.06 3.01
C LYS A 126 2.43 -26.35 3.01
N GLU A 127 3.17 -25.78 3.95
CA GLU A 127 4.53 -26.22 4.32
C GLU A 127 4.42 -26.90 5.69
N GLU A 128 4.80 -28.19 5.73
CA GLU A 128 5.09 -28.93 6.96
C GLU A 128 6.40 -28.43 7.59
#